data_AF-A0A5C9E1S2-F1
#
_entry.id   AF-A0A5C9E1S2-F1
#
_cell.length_a   1.000
_cell.length_b   1.000
_cell.length_c   1.000
_cell.angle_alpha   90.00
_cell.angle_beta   90.00
_cell.angle_gamma   90.00
#
_symmetry.space_group_name_H-M   'P 1'
#
loop_
_entity.id
_entity.type
_entity.pdbx_description
1 polymer ?
#
loop_
_entity_poly.entity_id
_entity_poly.type
_entity_poly.pdbx_seq_one_letter_code
_entity_poly.pdbx_strand_id
1 'polypeptide(L)'
;MDKDKIVGALYLKFNSLEGPNPVLSSPEDLSETIITSVPKKVIEYLSAQTAKVSKSIEKLDFPSVNLKGFFKYKRWEDTVNPRGYTRTALILLFPEKANKTFEERSKEIEKEIDNFLFDIIGLEHKSAERKQYIKILKKFKKKIAKL
;
A
#
# COMPACT_ATOMS: atom_id res chain seq x y z
N MET A 1 -5.68 -9.48 -23.89
CA MET A 1 -4.41 -8.83 -23.50
C MET A 1 -4.73 -7.74 -22.51
N ASP A 2 -4.54 -7.99 -21.21
CA ASP A 2 -4.52 -7.02 -20.09
C ASP A 2 -4.78 -7.75 -18.77
N LYS A 3 -4.23 -8.96 -18.66
CA LYS A 3 -4.38 -9.81 -17.51
C LYS A 3 -3.27 -9.57 -16.46
N ASP A 4 -2.25 -8.78 -16.81
CA ASP A 4 -1.02 -8.56 -16.02
C ASP A 4 -0.91 -7.12 -15.48
N LYS A 5 -2.05 -6.49 -15.18
CA LYS A 5 -2.10 -5.09 -14.74
C LYS A 5 -2.41 -4.96 -13.26
N ILE A 6 -1.83 -3.92 -12.66
CA ILE A 6 -2.23 -3.45 -11.33
C ILE A 6 -3.66 -2.92 -11.40
N VAL A 7 -4.53 -3.57 -10.62
CA VAL A 7 -5.94 -3.23 -10.48
C VAL A 7 -6.10 -2.01 -9.59
N GLY A 8 -5.36 -1.98 -8.48
CA GLY A 8 -5.48 -0.94 -7.47
C GLY A 8 -4.20 -0.71 -6.67
N ALA A 9 -4.09 0.47 -6.08
CA ALA A 9 -3.12 0.77 -5.05
C ALA A 9 -3.84 1.43 -3.87
N LEU A 10 -3.53 1.01 -2.65
CA LEU A 10 -4.08 1.58 -1.41
C LEU A 10 -2.94 2.02 -0.51
N TYR A 11 -2.95 3.28 -0.12
CA TYR A 11 -2.07 3.80 0.93
C TYR A 11 -2.88 3.91 2.23
N LEU A 12 -2.42 3.20 3.25
CA LEU A 12 -3.05 3.14 4.56
C LEU A 12 -2.19 3.89 5.57
N LYS A 13 -2.85 4.66 6.44
CA LYS A 13 -2.25 5.21 7.65
C LYS A 13 -2.96 4.61 8.84
N PHE A 14 -2.19 4.05 9.77
CA PHE A 14 -2.72 3.40 10.96
C PHE A 14 -2.84 4.44 12.06
N ASN A 15 -4.07 4.82 12.38
CA ASN A 15 -4.38 5.63 13.55
C ASN A 15 -4.52 4.70 14.76
N SER A 16 -3.86 5.04 15.88
CA SER A 16 -3.98 4.29 17.13
C SER A 16 -5.37 4.31 17.76
N LEU A 17 -6.23 5.27 17.37
CA LEU A 17 -7.60 5.40 17.87
C LEU A 17 -8.64 4.75 16.94
N GLU A 18 -8.41 4.77 15.62
CA GLU A 18 -9.42 4.40 14.62
C GLU A 18 -9.05 3.15 13.79
N GLY A 19 -7.84 2.61 13.95
CA GLY A 19 -7.31 1.56 13.06
C GLY A 19 -6.72 2.14 11.77
N PRO A 20 -6.44 1.32 10.73
CA PRO A 20 -6.02 1.86 9.45
C PRO A 20 -7.18 2.49 8.71
N ASN A 21 -6.95 3.73 8.34
CA ASN A 21 -7.79 4.40 7.37
C ASN A 21 -7.09 4.37 6.01
N PRO A 22 -7.77 3.91 4.94
CA PRO A 22 -7.29 4.13 3.59
C PRO A 22 -7.27 5.65 3.34
N VAL A 23 -6.06 6.21 3.30
CA VAL A 23 -5.85 7.64 3.08
C VAL A 23 -5.98 7.94 1.58
N LEU A 24 -5.51 7.03 0.74
CA LEU A 24 -5.58 7.16 -0.71
C LEU A 24 -5.86 5.81 -1.37
N SER A 25 -6.70 5.85 -2.39
CA SER A 25 -6.95 4.77 -3.34
C SER A 25 -6.61 5.23 -4.75
N SER A 26 -6.13 4.30 -5.58
CA SER A 26 -5.98 4.53 -7.01
C SER A 26 -6.30 3.25 -7.78
N PRO A 27 -7.33 3.22 -8.64
CA PRO A 27 -8.15 4.38 -9.01
C PRO A 27 -9.04 4.84 -7.84
N GLU A 28 -9.53 6.08 -7.90
CA GLU A 28 -10.28 6.72 -6.80
C GLU A 28 -11.64 6.04 -6.59
N ASP A 29 -12.15 5.37 -7.62
CA ASP A 29 -13.40 4.61 -7.69
C ASP A 29 -13.22 3.10 -7.45
N LEU A 30 -12.19 2.68 -6.69
CA LEU A 30 -12.10 1.29 -6.24
C LEU A 30 -13.38 0.89 -5.50
N SER A 31 -13.85 -0.35 -5.71
CA SER A 31 -15.09 -0.81 -5.10
C SER A 31 -15.02 -0.73 -3.58
N GLU A 32 -16.15 -0.44 -2.94
CA GLU A 32 -16.26 -0.35 -1.48
C GLU A 32 -15.80 -1.65 -0.81
N THR A 33 -16.09 -2.81 -1.43
CA THR A 33 -15.60 -4.11 -0.99
C THR A 33 -14.06 -4.14 -0.92
N ILE A 34 -13.36 -3.61 -1.91
CA ILE A 34 -11.88 -3.53 -1.90
C ILE A 34 -11.43 -2.56 -0.81
N ILE A 35 -12.01 -1.35 -0.76
CA ILE A 35 -11.62 -0.29 0.19
C ILE A 35 -11.80 -0.75 1.64
N THR A 36 -12.78 -1.61 1.93
CA THR A 36 -13.06 -2.10 3.29
C THR A 36 -12.35 -3.42 3.60
N SER A 37 -12.42 -4.42 2.71
CA SER A 37 -11.91 -5.77 3.02
C SER A 37 -10.39 -5.90 2.95
N VAL A 38 -9.74 -5.19 2.01
CA VAL A 38 -8.29 -5.28 1.83
C VAL A 38 -7.54 -4.71 3.04
N PRO A 39 -7.85 -3.48 3.54
CA PRO A 39 -7.20 -2.97 4.74
C PRO A 39 -7.44 -3.86 5.96
N LYS A 40 -8.66 -4.38 6.15
CA LYS A 40 -8.98 -5.28 7.26
C LYS A 40 -8.08 -6.52 7.26
N LYS A 41 -7.92 -7.17 6.11
CA LYS A 41 -7.07 -8.36 5.98
C LYS A 41 -5.60 -8.06 6.28
N VAL A 42 -5.12 -6.89 5.88
CA VAL A 42 -3.77 -6.43 6.19
C VAL A 42 -3.57 -6.21 7.69
N ILE A 43 -4.56 -5.66 8.39
CA ILE A 43 -4.50 -5.55 9.86
C ILE A 43 -4.40 -6.92 10.49
N GLU A 44 -5.31 -7.83 10.12
CA GLU A 44 -5.35 -9.18 10.69
C GLU A 44 -3.99 -9.86 10.53
N TYR A 45 -3.40 -9.72 9.34
CA TYR A 45 -2.06 -10.19 9.06
C TYR A 45 -1.00 -9.55 9.96
N LEU A 46 -0.98 -8.22 10.07
CA LEU A 46 -0.02 -7.50 10.92
C LEU A 46 -0.19 -7.80 12.41
N SER A 47 -1.42 -7.98 12.88
CA SER A 47 -1.76 -8.32 14.26
C SER A 47 -1.37 -9.76 14.60
N ALA A 48 -1.44 -10.68 13.63
CA ALA A 48 -0.97 -12.05 13.78
C ALA A 48 0.57 -12.16 13.81
N GLN A 49 1.28 -11.17 13.25
CA GLN A 49 2.74 -11.10 13.33
C GLN A 49 3.19 -10.59 14.71
N THR A 50 3.46 -11.53 15.62
CA THR A 50 3.73 -11.28 17.04
C THR A 50 5.08 -10.62 17.36
N ALA A 51 6.02 -10.49 16.42
CA ALA A 51 7.35 -9.96 16.77
C ALA A 51 8.12 -9.18 15.68
N LYS A 52 7.92 -9.42 14.38
CA LYS A 52 8.71 -8.75 13.32
C LYS A 52 7.93 -8.66 12.01
N VAL A 53 7.17 -7.58 11.83
CA VAL A 53 6.66 -7.22 10.51
C VAL A 53 7.86 -7.06 9.57
N SER A 54 7.83 -7.76 8.43
CA SER A 54 8.93 -7.72 7.46
C SER A 54 9.21 -6.29 7.00
N LYS A 55 10.50 -5.98 6.83
CA LYS A 55 10.93 -4.74 6.16
C LYS A 55 10.87 -4.86 4.63
N SER A 56 10.65 -6.07 4.12
CA SER A 56 10.51 -6.33 2.70
C SER A 56 9.06 -6.36 2.26
N ILE A 57 8.82 -6.37 0.95
CA ILE A 57 7.47 -6.60 0.44
C ILE A 57 7.04 -8.01 0.83
N GLU A 58 5.80 -8.13 1.26
CA GLU A 58 5.14 -9.41 1.46
C GLU A 58 4.00 -9.54 0.47
N LYS A 59 3.61 -10.78 0.20
CA LYS A 59 2.50 -11.08 -0.68
C LYS A 59 1.33 -11.60 0.14
N LEU A 60 0.15 -11.04 -0.11
CA LEU A 60 -1.08 -11.41 0.55
C LEU A 60 -2.15 -11.76 -0.49
N ASP A 61 -2.93 -12.77 -0.16
CA ASP A 61 -4.09 -13.15 -0.95
C ASP A 61 -5.35 -12.47 -0.37
N PHE A 62 -6.21 -11.99 -1.28
CA PHE A 62 -7.50 -11.36 -0.95
C PHE A 62 -8.63 -12.13 -1.65
N PRO A 63 -9.03 -13.30 -1.11
CA PRO A 63 -9.98 -14.20 -1.76
C PRO A 63 -11.36 -13.56 -1.99
N SER A 64 -11.79 -12.70 -1.06
CA SER A 64 -13.10 -12.00 -1.11
C SER A 64 -13.27 -11.11 -2.35
N VAL A 65 -12.17 -10.69 -2.98
CA VAL A 65 -12.17 -9.84 -4.18
C VAL A 65 -11.44 -10.50 -5.35
N ASN A 66 -11.03 -11.77 -5.20
CA ASN A 66 -10.27 -12.52 -6.20
C ASN A 66 -8.99 -11.78 -6.69
N LEU A 67 -8.27 -11.18 -5.74
CA LEU A 67 -7.02 -10.46 -6.01
C LEU A 67 -5.90 -11.00 -5.13
N LYS A 68 -4.67 -10.78 -5.58
CA LYS A 68 -3.47 -10.85 -4.76
C LYS A 68 -2.91 -9.45 -4.60
N GLY A 69 -2.01 -9.25 -3.66
CA GLY A 69 -1.32 -7.99 -3.59
C GLY A 69 0.04 -8.07 -2.91
N PHE A 70 0.89 -7.13 -3.32
CA PHE A 70 2.09 -6.81 -2.60
C PHE A 70 1.79 -5.78 -1.54
N PHE A 71 2.32 -6.03 -0.37
CA PHE A 71 2.14 -5.23 0.82
C PHE A 71 3.51 -4.84 1.33
N LYS A 72 3.68 -3.56 1.70
CA LYS A 72 4.86 -3.11 2.43
C LYS A 72 4.45 -2.22 3.59
N TYR A 73 4.88 -2.61 4.78
CA TYR A 73 4.70 -1.86 6.00
C TYR A 73 5.86 -0.91 6.25
N LYS A 74 5.58 0.28 6.77
CA LYS A 74 6.59 1.23 7.20
C LYS A 74 6.17 1.92 8.50
N ARG A 75 7.06 1.90 9.47
CA ARG A 75 7.03 2.79 10.64
C ARG A 75 8.05 3.90 10.43
N TRP A 76 7.66 5.13 10.72
CA TRP A 76 8.51 6.32 10.61
C TRP A 76 8.27 7.23 11.81
N GLU A 77 9.27 8.05 12.15
CA GLU A 77 9.22 8.98 13.27
C GLU A 77 8.28 10.14 12.95
N ASP A 78 7.30 10.37 13.81
CA ASP A 78 6.30 11.40 13.62
C ASP A 78 6.21 12.22 14.90
N THR A 79 6.82 13.41 14.86
CA THR A 79 6.92 14.33 16.00
C THR A 79 5.58 14.97 16.36
N VAL A 80 4.60 14.93 15.45
CA VAL A 80 3.24 15.44 15.68
C VAL A 80 2.37 14.38 16.34
N ASN A 81 2.69 13.09 16.15
CA ASN A 81 1.98 12.00 16.79
C ASN A 81 2.41 11.85 18.27
N PRO A 82 1.50 11.81 19.25
CA PRO A 82 1.85 11.66 20.67
C PRO A 82 2.67 10.41 21.00
N ARG A 83 2.63 9.37 20.15
CA ARG A 83 3.45 8.16 20.31
C ARG A 83 4.86 8.31 19.75
N GLY A 84 5.19 9.43 19.10
CA GLY A 84 6.47 9.70 18.44
C GLY A 84 6.70 8.96 17.12
N TYR A 85 5.70 8.21 16.63
CA TYR A 85 5.80 7.49 15.37
C TYR A 85 4.45 7.29 14.72
N THR A 86 4.47 7.21 13.39
CA THR A 86 3.33 6.83 12.57
C THR A 86 3.63 5.52 11.85
N ARG A 87 2.56 4.76 11.61
CA ARG A 87 2.60 3.48 10.90
C ARG A 87 1.79 3.63 9.62
N THR A 88 2.34 3.14 8.52
CA THR A 88 1.75 3.23 7.19
C THR A 88 1.95 1.95 6.42
N ALA A 89 1.11 1.71 5.42
CA ALA A 89 1.30 0.63 4.48
C ALA A 89 0.92 1.04 3.07
N LEU A 90 1.60 0.43 2.09
CA LEU A 90 1.18 0.46 0.70
C LEU A 90 0.79 -0.94 0.27
N ILE A 91 -0.35 -1.04 -0.41
CA ILE A 91 -0.86 -2.28 -0.98
C ILE A 91 -1.01 -2.08 -2.48
N LEU A 92 -0.39 -2.95 -3.27
CA LEU A 92 -0.55 -3.04 -4.72
C LEU A 92 -1.37 -4.28 -5.04
N LEU A 93 -2.54 -4.10 -5.65
CA LEU A 93 -3.46 -5.17 -5.99
C LEU A 93 -3.31 -5.59 -7.45
N PHE A 94 -3.22 -6.88 -7.70
CA PHE A 94 -3.13 -7.48 -9.02
C PHE A 94 -3.91 -8.79 -9.08
N PRO A 95 -4.38 -9.22 -10.26
CA PRO A 95 -5.13 -10.46 -10.38
C PRO A 95 -4.22 -11.67 -10.24
N GLU A 96 -4.75 -12.80 -9.77
CA GLU A 96 -3.98 -14.03 -9.52
C GLU A 96 -3.17 -14.51 -10.75
N LYS A 97 -3.74 -14.40 -11.94
CA LYS A 97 -3.08 -14.73 -13.21
C LYS A 97 -1.78 -13.97 -13.48
N ALA A 98 -1.62 -12.77 -12.92
CA ALA A 98 -0.44 -11.93 -13.08
C ALA A 98 0.70 -12.29 -12.10
N ASN A 99 0.44 -13.22 -11.18
CA ASN A 99 1.29 -13.49 -10.04
C ASN A 99 2.75 -13.80 -10.41
N LYS A 100 2.96 -14.65 -11.42
CA LYS A 100 4.30 -15.06 -11.84
C LYS A 100 5.14 -13.88 -12.32
N THR A 101 4.56 -13.02 -13.17
CA THR A 101 5.23 -11.80 -13.68
C THR A 101 5.57 -10.84 -12.54
N PHE A 102 4.66 -10.68 -11.58
CA PHE A 102 4.87 -9.82 -10.42
C PHE A 102 5.92 -10.39 -9.46
N GLU A 103 6.02 -11.71 -9.30
CA GLU A 103 7.06 -12.38 -8.52
C GLU A 103 8.45 -12.20 -9.14
N GLU A 104 8.57 -12.40 -10.46
CA GLU A 104 9.80 -12.18 -11.23
C GLU A 104 10.32 -10.73 -11.08
N ARG A 105 9.41 -9.77 -10.95
CA ARG A 105 9.71 -8.33 -10.82
C ARG A 105 9.66 -7.81 -9.38
N SER A 106 9.51 -8.69 -8.39
CA SER A 106 9.29 -8.31 -6.99
C SER A 106 10.33 -7.33 -6.44
N LYS A 107 11.62 -7.50 -6.78
CA LYS A 107 12.70 -6.59 -6.37
C LYS A 107 12.58 -5.19 -6.97
N GLU A 108 12.19 -5.08 -8.23
CA GLU A 108 12.01 -3.78 -8.90
C GLU A 108 10.79 -3.06 -8.36
N ILE A 109 9.71 -3.81 -8.13
CA ILE A 109 8.49 -3.31 -7.52
C ILE A 109 8.77 -2.85 -6.10
N GLU A 110 9.52 -3.63 -5.31
CA GLU A 110 9.94 -3.24 -3.97
C GLU A 110 10.65 -1.89 -3.95
N LYS A 111 11.60 -1.71 -4.86
CA LYS A 111 12.34 -0.45 -4.98
C LYS A 111 11.41 0.73 -5.28
N GLU A 112 10.45 0.54 -6.20
CA GLU A 112 9.48 1.60 -6.51
C GLU A 112 8.49 1.85 -5.37
N ILE A 113 8.11 0.82 -4.61
CA ILE A 113 7.31 0.95 -3.38
C ILE A 113 8.08 1.77 -2.34
N ASP A 114 9.37 1.50 -2.14
CA ASP A 114 10.22 2.23 -1.19
C ASP A 114 10.36 3.70 -1.59
N ASN A 115 10.59 3.97 -2.87
CA ASN A 115 10.62 5.34 -3.40
C ASN A 115 9.30 6.07 -3.16
N PHE A 116 8.17 5.40 -3.42
CA PHE A 116 6.85 5.98 -3.15
C PHE A 116 6.64 6.26 -1.66
N LEU A 117 7.00 5.32 -0.78
CA LEU A 117 6.85 5.47 0.67
C LEU A 117 7.72 6.61 1.18
N PHE A 118 8.94 6.76 0.67
CA PHE A 118 9.81 7.90 0.98
C PHE A 118 9.15 9.23 0.57
N ASP A 119 8.70 9.33 -0.68
CA ASP A 119 8.07 10.54 -1.22
C ASP A 119 6.80 10.92 -0.45
N ILE A 120 5.92 9.95 -0.15
CA ILE A 120 4.64 10.22 0.52
C ILE A 120 4.83 10.58 1.99
N ILE A 121 5.78 9.96 2.70
CA ILE A 121 6.13 10.33 4.07
C ILE A 121 6.72 11.74 4.10
N GLY A 122 7.52 12.11 3.09
CA GLY A 122 8.00 13.49 2.93
C GLY A 122 6.88 14.51 2.75
N LEU A 123 5.75 14.13 2.13
CA LEU A 123 4.55 14.97 2.06
C LEU A 123 3.81 15.04 3.41
N GLU A 124 3.70 13.93 4.14
CA GLU A 124 3.11 13.88 5.49
C GLU A 124 3.82 14.83 6.45
N HIS A 125 5.16 14.83 6.47
CA HIS A 125 5.93 15.76 7.30
C HIS A 125 5.68 17.23 6.97
N LYS A 126 5.33 17.53 5.71
CA LYS A 126 5.07 18.89 5.25
C LYS A 126 3.60 19.29 5.39
N SER A 127 2.73 18.39 5.91
CA SER A 127 1.28 18.58 5.93
C SER A 127 0.75 19.05 4.56
N ALA A 128 1.23 18.38 3.52
CA ALA A 128 0.94 18.72 2.12
C ALA A 128 -0.56 18.70 1.79
N GLU A 129 -0.95 19.35 0.70
CA GLU A 129 -2.34 19.29 0.24
C GLU A 129 -2.68 17.93 -0.38
N ARG A 130 -3.91 17.45 -0.20
CA ARG A 130 -4.43 16.18 -0.77
C ARG A 130 -4.11 16.01 -2.27
N LYS A 131 -4.10 17.09 -3.04
CA LYS A 131 -3.75 17.07 -4.48
C LYS A 131 -2.34 16.54 -4.74
N GLN A 132 -1.38 16.84 -3.87
CA GLN A 132 0.01 16.40 -4.01
C GLN A 132 0.12 14.88 -3.78
N TYR A 133 -0.59 14.36 -2.78
CA TYR A 133 -0.70 12.92 -2.52
C TYR A 133 -1.25 12.14 -3.71
N ILE A 134 -2.37 12.60 -4.27
CA ILE A 134 -2.99 12.00 -5.46
C ILE A 134 -2.01 12.00 -6.64
N LYS A 135 -1.26 13.09 -6.84
CA LYS A 135 -0.26 13.21 -7.91
C LYS A 135 0.84 12.16 -7.78
N ILE A 136 1.38 11.96 -6.58
CA ILE A 136 2.45 10.96 -6.35
C ILE A 136 1.92 9.54 -6.53
N LEU A 137 0.72 9.23 -6.03
CA LEU A 137 0.09 7.92 -6.23
C LEU A 137 -0.16 7.61 -7.71
N LYS A 138 -0.65 8.58 -8.48
CA LYS A 138 -0.83 8.45 -9.94
C LYS A 138 0.51 8.25 -10.65
N LYS A 139 1.56 8.98 -10.26
CA LYS A 139 2.92 8.82 -10.81
C LYS A 139 3.47 7.42 -10.53
N PHE A 140 3.31 6.94 -9.31
CA PHE A 140 3.73 5.60 -8.89
C PHE A 140 3.01 4.50 -9.66
N LYS A 141 1.66 4.55 -9.77
CA LYS A 141 0.91 3.57 -10.57
C LYS A 141 1.38 3.52 -12.03
N LYS A 142 1.65 4.68 -12.64
CA LYS A 142 2.18 4.76 -14.01
C LYS A 142 3.58 4.16 -14.14
N LYS A 143 4.43 4.27 -13.12
CA LYS A 143 5.76 3.66 -13.12
C LYS A 143 5.66 2.14 -13.01
N ILE A 144 4.89 1.63 -12.04
CA ILE A 144 4.76 0.18 -11.86
C ILE A 144 4.12 -0.47 -13.08
N ALA A 145 3.15 0.17 -13.72
CA ALA A 145 2.54 -0.36 -14.95
C ALA A 145 3.50 -0.44 -16.16
N LYS A 146 4.70 0.16 -16.09
CA LYS A 146 5.74 0.10 -17.12
C LYS A 146 6.85 -0.90 -16.82
N LEU A 147 6.92 -1.40 -15.58
CA LEU A 147 7.78 -2.52 -15.23
C LEU A 147 7.24 -3.74 -15.94
#